data_AF-A0A962LSL7-F1
#
_entry.id   AF-A0A962LSL7-F1
#
_cell.length_a   1.000
_cell.length_b   1.000
_cell.length_c   1.000
_cell.angle_alpha   90.00
_cell.angle_beta   90.00
_cell.angle_gamma   90.00
#
_symmetry.space_group_name_H-M   'P 1'
#
loop_
_entity.id
_entity.type
_entity.pdbx_description
1 polymer ?
#
loop_
_entity_poly.entity_id
_entity_poly.type
_entity_poly.pdbx_seq_one_letter_code
_entity_poly.pdbx_strand_id
1 'polypeptide(L)'
;MTARADLSPASSQRGDRTAAGAGPVRPPQRRTGVVWALCCALAFALTAVAAAHADSRPGGDAQADTAAAPAPGATLLRVGPQRWLKTPSAAAGLAQPGDTIEIDAGLYLNDYAVWQQDNLTIRGVGGMAHLQSDQLIPNGKAIWIVSGNNTVIESVEFSGARVVDTNGAGIRHEGGNLTLRDTYFHHNEFSVLTGPYAEASLEVVSSRFYFQKREGTFSHGIYVGGLGRFTVIGSHFKGTDRGHQIKSRALENRILYNRIEDTAGGNSSRLVDLPNCGLSYIIGNDMHQAASTENVDAIGYGAEGCEQRTAEQHRLFVINNTFVNEAAGGTLVRDHVRGDVLVANNLLFGDGDFLRGPGAQDHNVALRLADRRPGSWAAPANSQVIDAARALAQASGFSLLPLSEFQPPLGTVARRPQGTLDIGAHEASATPAAPGATE
;
A
#
# COMPACT_ATOMS: atom_id res chain seq x y z
N MET A 1 -9.71 -35.12 -39.93
CA MET A 1 -9.11 -35.31 -38.59
C MET A 1 -9.44 -34.07 -37.78
N THR A 2 -10.53 -34.16 -37.02
CA THR A 2 -11.16 -33.06 -36.31
C THR A 2 -11.81 -33.67 -35.08
N ALA A 3 -11.39 -33.25 -33.88
CA ALA A 3 -12.05 -33.60 -32.63
C ALA A 3 -12.25 -32.34 -31.81
N ARG A 4 -13.51 -31.91 -31.74
CA ARG A 4 -14.09 -31.08 -30.69
C ARG A 4 -14.35 -31.98 -29.48
N ALA A 5 -14.22 -31.45 -28.27
CA ALA A 5 -14.85 -32.02 -27.09
C ALA A 5 -15.48 -30.89 -26.28
N ASP A 6 -16.81 -30.93 -26.24
CA ASP A 6 -17.71 -30.18 -25.36
C ASP A 6 -17.66 -30.76 -23.94
N LEU A 7 -17.83 -29.89 -22.94
CA LEU A 7 -18.28 -30.29 -21.61
C LEU A 7 -19.42 -29.34 -21.17
N SER A 8 -20.61 -29.90 -20.99
CA SER A 8 -21.74 -29.31 -20.29
C SER A 8 -21.88 -29.91 -18.87
N PRO A 9 -22.55 -29.20 -17.94
CA PRO A 9 -22.51 -29.48 -16.50
C PRO A 9 -23.60 -30.46 -16.05
N ALA A 10 -23.32 -31.17 -14.95
CA ALA A 10 -24.23 -32.12 -14.33
C ALA A 10 -25.20 -31.44 -13.35
N SER A 11 -26.49 -31.70 -13.56
CA SER A 11 -27.61 -31.42 -12.66
C SER A 11 -28.04 -32.67 -11.90
N SER A 12 -28.43 -32.56 -10.63
CA SER A 12 -29.20 -33.60 -9.93
C SER A 12 -30.50 -33.02 -9.31
N GLN A 13 -31.63 -33.40 -9.92
CA GLN A 13 -32.98 -33.45 -9.33
C GLN A 13 -33.06 -34.66 -8.35
N ARG A 14 -33.93 -34.86 -7.35
CA ARG A 14 -35.35 -34.55 -7.00
C ARG A 14 -35.49 -34.99 -5.50
N GLY A 15 -36.51 -34.67 -4.71
CA GLY A 15 -37.86 -34.21 -4.98
C GLY A 15 -38.69 -33.96 -3.70
N ASP A 16 -39.93 -33.56 -3.96
CA ASP A 16 -40.98 -33.02 -3.08
C ASP A 16 -41.42 -33.83 -1.86
N ARG A 17 -41.95 -33.11 -0.86
CA ARG A 17 -43.30 -33.31 -0.29
C ARG A 17 -43.84 -32.04 0.40
N THR A 18 -45.09 -31.73 0.08
CA THR A 18 -45.95 -30.62 0.50
C THR A 18 -46.54 -30.77 1.91
N ALA A 19 -46.75 -29.66 2.65
CA ALA A 19 -47.99 -29.40 3.42
C ALA A 19 -48.09 -27.95 3.94
N ALA A 20 -49.34 -27.48 4.03
CA ALA A 20 -49.85 -26.13 4.28
C ALA A 20 -49.57 -25.49 5.65
N GLY A 21 -49.71 -24.15 5.72
CA GLY A 21 -50.52 -23.51 6.76
C GLY A 21 -49.93 -22.33 7.56
N ALA A 22 -50.61 -21.19 7.45
CA ALA A 22 -50.83 -20.13 8.46
C ALA A 22 -49.78 -19.03 8.73
N GLY A 23 -50.14 -17.80 8.32
CA GLY A 23 -50.27 -16.64 9.23
C GLY A 23 -49.09 -15.65 9.35
N PRO A 24 -49.30 -14.33 9.16
CA PRO A 24 -48.26 -13.32 9.39
C PRO A 24 -48.27 -12.85 10.85
N VAL A 25 -47.10 -12.79 11.49
CA VAL A 25 -46.94 -12.18 12.82
C VAL A 25 -46.21 -10.84 12.69
N ARG A 26 -46.92 -9.76 13.00
CA ARG A 26 -46.39 -8.40 13.17
C ARG A 26 -45.73 -8.24 14.55
N PRO A 27 -44.78 -7.28 14.73
CA PRO A 27 -44.05 -7.09 15.97
C PRO A 27 -44.83 -6.22 16.97
N PRO A 28 -44.60 -6.32 18.29
CA PRO A 28 -45.13 -5.37 19.23
C PRO A 28 -44.23 -4.14 19.40
N GLN A 29 -44.92 -3.03 19.65
CA GLN A 29 -44.49 -1.65 19.68
C GLN A 29 -43.78 -1.25 20.99
N ARG A 30 -43.09 -0.11 20.86
CA ARG A 30 -42.56 0.78 21.90
C ARG A 30 -43.54 0.99 23.06
N ARG A 31 -42.99 1.13 24.28
CA ARG A 31 -43.60 1.92 25.35
C ARG A 31 -42.69 3.06 25.78
N THR A 32 -43.28 4.24 25.69
CA THR A 32 -42.90 5.54 26.22
C THR A 32 -42.99 5.59 27.74
N GLY A 33 -42.08 6.32 28.37
CA GLY A 33 -42.16 6.76 29.77
C GLY A 33 -41.38 8.07 29.96
N VAL A 34 -42.11 9.19 29.89
CA VAL A 34 -41.78 10.52 30.46
C VAL A 34 -42.22 10.43 31.95
N VAL A 35 -41.69 11.07 33.00
CA VAL A 35 -41.51 12.49 33.39
C VAL A 35 -40.83 12.41 34.79
N TRP A 36 -39.82 13.20 35.19
CA TRP A 36 -39.97 14.47 35.93
C TRP A 36 -38.63 15.17 36.13
N ALA A 37 -38.71 16.50 36.01
CA ALA A 37 -37.68 17.49 36.25
C ALA A 37 -37.46 17.75 37.74
N LEU A 38 -36.25 18.20 38.10
CA LEU A 38 -36.07 19.17 39.19
C LEU A 38 -34.75 19.94 38.98
N CYS A 39 -34.91 21.26 38.90
CA CYS A 39 -33.86 22.28 38.93
C CYS A 39 -33.09 22.25 40.26
N CYS A 40 -31.79 22.57 40.22
CA CYS A 40 -31.20 23.64 41.03
C CYS A 40 -29.76 23.91 40.59
N ALA A 41 -29.48 25.19 40.34
CA ALA A 41 -28.15 25.74 40.13
C ALA A 41 -27.35 25.73 41.44
N LEU A 42 -26.03 25.56 41.37
CA LEU A 42 -25.07 26.61 41.75
C LEU A 42 -23.60 26.19 41.54
N ALA A 43 -22.85 27.20 41.07
CA ALA A 43 -21.47 27.56 41.42
C ALA A 43 -20.29 26.67 40.96
N PHE A 44 -19.52 27.29 40.05
CA PHE A 44 -18.13 27.05 39.73
C PHE A 44 -17.22 27.01 40.96
N ALA A 45 -16.34 26.01 41.03
CA ALA A 45 -15.02 26.13 41.63
C ALA A 45 -14.04 25.28 40.80
N LEU A 46 -13.18 25.96 40.04
CA LEU A 46 -12.03 25.37 39.37
C LEU A 46 -11.00 24.93 40.43
N THR A 47 -10.66 23.66 40.44
CA THR A 47 -9.34 23.20 40.89
C THR A 47 -8.73 22.36 39.77
N ALA A 48 -7.77 22.97 39.08
CA ALA A 48 -6.97 22.32 38.06
C ALA A 48 -6.02 21.32 38.75
N VAL A 49 -6.22 20.02 38.51
CA VAL A 49 -5.17 19.01 38.69
C VAL A 49 -4.52 18.83 37.33
N ALA A 50 -3.30 19.34 37.20
CA ALA A 50 -2.45 19.14 36.04
C ALA A 50 -1.97 17.68 36.01
N ALA A 51 -2.60 16.86 35.16
CA ALA A 51 -2.03 15.59 34.75
C ALA A 51 -1.25 15.83 33.44
N ALA A 52 0.06 16.02 33.57
CA ALA A 52 0.98 16.08 32.45
C ALA A 52 0.90 14.77 31.65
N HIS A 53 0.23 14.81 30.50
CA HIS A 53 0.33 13.76 29.49
C HIS A 53 1.34 14.23 28.45
N ALA A 54 2.37 13.40 28.27
CA ALA A 54 3.45 13.62 27.34
C ALA A 54 2.92 13.75 25.91
N ASP A 55 3.17 14.94 25.36
CA ASP A 55 2.93 15.38 24.00
C ASP A 55 3.86 14.59 23.06
N SER A 56 3.40 13.49 22.46
CA SER A 56 4.16 12.76 21.44
C SER A 56 3.85 13.34 20.06
N ARG A 57 4.63 14.36 19.70
CA ARG A 57 4.66 14.98 18.37
C ARG A 57 5.33 14.05 17.37
N PRO A 58 4.83 13.88 16.13
CA PRO A 58 5.60 13.30 15.06
C PRO A 58 6.47 14.41 14.46
N GLY A 59 7.61 14.69 15.10
CA GLY A 59 8.68 15.50 14.53
C GLY A 59 9.68 14.57 13.85
N GLY A 60 10.00 14.85 12.59
CA GLY A 60 11.02 14.13 11.84
C GLY A 60 12.39 14.31 12.47
N ASP A 61 12.87 13.27 13.13
CA ASP A 61 14.29 13.00 13.24
C ASP A 61 14.61 11.87 12.27
N ALA A 62 15.48 12.15 11.31
CA ALA A 62 16.27 11.12 10.67
C ALA A 62 17.09 10.43 11.76
N GLN A 63 16.52 9.41 12.40
CA GLN A 63 17.28 8.51 13.24
C GLN A 63 18.26 7.80 12.31
N ALA A 64 19.53 8.20 12.40
CA ALA A 64 20.64 7.37 12.01
C ALA A 64 20.39 5.97 12.58
N ASP A 65 20.42 4.98 11.69
CA ASP A 65 20.12 3.59 11.94
C ASP A 65 21.13 3.02 12.94
N THR A 66 20.88 3.20 14.23
CA THR A 66 21.61 2.49 15.27
C THR A 66 21.05 1.08 15.27
N ALA A 67 21.70 0.20 14.51
CA ALA A 67 21.47 -1.24 14.58
C ALA A 67 21.38 -1.66 16.05
N ALA A 68 20.21 -2.13 16.46
CA ALA A 68 20.00 -2.63 17.82
C ALA A 68 21.08 -3.68 18.11
N ALA A 69 21.70 -3.59 19.30
CA ALA A 69 22.71 -4.56 19.69
C ALA A 69 22.10 -5.98 19.60
N PRO A 70 22.81 -6.95 18.99
CA PRO A 70 22.29 -8.30 18.82
C PRO A 70 21.85 -8.87 20.17
N ALA A 71 20.69 -9.53 20.20
CA ALA A 71 20.23 -10.24 21.39
C ALA A 71 21.28 -11.28 21.83
N PRO A 72 21.41 -11.60 23.12
CA PRO A 72 22.36 -12.61 23.58
C PRO A 72 22.16 -13.92 22.84
N GLY A 73 23.15 -14.34 22.05
CA GLY A 73 23.10 -15.56 21.23
C GLY A 73 22.89 -15.34 19.73
N ALA A 74 22.59 -14.13 19.27
CA ALA A 74 22.52 -13.81 17.85
C ALA A 74 23.90 -13.85 17.19
N THR A 75 24.00 -14.58 16.09
CA THR A 75 25.22 -14.78 15.32
C THR A 75 25.12 -14.16 13.93
N LEU A 76 26.29 -13.94 13.32
CA LEU A 76 26.40 -13.44 11.95
C LEU A 76 26.68 -14.60 11.00
N LEU A 77 25.73 -14.88 10.10
CA LEU A 77 25.89 -15.84 9.01
C LEU A 77 26.28 -15.09 7.73
N ARG A 78 27.44 -15.42 7.17
CA ARG A 78 27.92 -14.84 5.91
C ARG A 78 27.69 -15.80 4.75
N VAL A 79 26.95 -15.34 3.75
CA VAL A 79 26.49 -16.12 2.60
C VAL A 79 27.12 -15.58 1.33
N GLY A 80 27.62 -16.46 0.47
CA GLY A 80 28.15 -16.05 -0.83
C GLY A 80 28.95 -17.15 -1.52
N PRO A 81 29.19 -17.03 -2.84
CA PRO A 81 29.93 -18.02 -3.61
C PRO A 81 31.32 -18.34 -3.03
N GLN A 82 31.95 -17.36 -2.38
CA GLN A 82 33.26 -17.50 -1.74
C GLN A 82 33.21 -17.74 -0.22
N ARG A 83 32.01 -17.80 0.38
CA ARG A 83 31.82 -18.05 1.82
C ARG A 83 31.68 -19.53 2.13
N TRP A 84 31.60 -19.87 3.41
CA TRP A 84 31.25 -21.24 3.84
C TRP A 84 29.81 -21.57 3.45
N LEU A 85 28.86 -20.70 3.80
CA LEU A 85 27.47 -20.80 3.34
C LEU A 85 27.38 -20.25 1.93
N LYS A 86 27.10 -21.12 0.97
CA LYS A 86 27.10 -20.73 -0.46
C LYS A 86 25.82 -20.04 -0.88
N THR A 87 24.69 -20.38 -0.27
CA THR A 87 23.36 -19.93 -0.68
C THR A 87 22.51 -19.44 0.50
N PRO A 88 21.54 -18.54 0.25
CA PRO A 88 20.56 -18.11 1.25
C PRO A 88 19.76 -19.28 1.85
N SER A 89 19.36 -20.27 1.05
CA SER A 89 18.68 -21.48 1.53
C SER A 89 19.51 -22.28 2.54
N ALA A 90 20.84 -22.37 2.35
CA ALA A 90 21.73 -23.02 3.30
C ALA A 90 21.81 -22.25 4.63
N ALA A 91 21.79 -20.91 4.57
CA ALA A 91 21.73 -20.09 5.78
C ALA A 91 20.37 -20.21 6.49
N ALA A 92 19.26 -20.24 5.76
CA ALA A 92 17.92 -20.42 6.33
C ALA A 92 17.79 -21.73 7.13
N GLY A 93 18.47 -22.80 6.68
CA GLY A 93 18.51 -24.08 7.38
C GLY A 93 19.32 -24.09 8.68
N LEU A 94 20.19 -23.09 8.90
CA LEU A 94 21.04 -22.99 10.09
C LEU A 94 20.67 -21.83 11.02
N ALA A 95 20.03 -20.80 10.48
CA ALA A 95 19.66 -19.60 11.19
C ALA A 95 18.89 -19.93 12.47
N GLN A 96 19.20 -19.18 13.52
CA GLN A 96 18.52 -19.17 14.80
C GLN A 96 17.80 -17.82 14.97
N PRO A 97 16.79 -17.74 15.86
CA PRO A 97 16.14 -16.48 16.14
C PRO A 97 17.13 -15.39 16.57
N GLY A 98 16.98 -14.19 16.01
CA GLY A 98 17.87 -13.05 16.27
C GLY A 98 19.10 -12.95 15.36
N ASP A 99 19.39 -13.97 14.54
CA ASP A 99 20.57 -13.96 13.67
C ASP A 99 20.53 -12.84 12.62
N THR A 100 21.73 -12.38 12.24
CA THR A 100 21.93 -11.55 11.06
C THR A 100 22.53 -12.41 9.94
N ILE A 101 21.92 -12.36 8.76
CA ILE A 101 22.38 -13.02 7.55
C ILE A 101 22.87 -11.95 6.59
N GLU A 102 24.18 -11.90 6.36
CA GLU A 102 24.80 -11.03 5.34
C GLU A 102 25.06 -11.83 4.07
N ILE A 103 24.44 -11.42 2.97
CA ILE A 103 24.51 -12.09 1.67
C ILE A 103 25.37 -11.23 0.74
N ASP A 104 26.54 -11.73 0.36
CA ASP A 104 27.41 -11.04 -0.60
C ASP A 104 26.62 -10.75 -1.90
N ALA A 105 26.78 -9.56 -2.47
CA ALA A 105 26.12 -9.20 -3.72
C ALA A 105 26.48 -10.18 -4.84
N GLY A 106 25.48 -10.54 -5.65
CA GLY A 106 25.65 -11.51 -6.73
C GLY A 106 24.36 -12.24 -7.08
N LEU A 107 24.44 -13.05 -8.13
CA LEU A 107 23.32 -13.88 -8.61
C LEU A 107 23.25 -15.19 -7.83
N TYR A 108 22.07 -15.47 -7.30
CA TYR A 108 21.68 -16.72 -6.65
C TYR A 108 20.56 -17.36 -7.48
N LEU A 109 20.96 -18.11 -8.50
CA LEU A 109 20.06 -18.70 -9.46
C LEU A 109 19.33 -19.92 -8.87
N ASN A 110 18.01 -19.90 -8.91
CA ASN A 110 17.11 -20.97 -8.47
C ASN A 110 17.34 -21.41 -7.02
N ASP A 111 17.76 -20.48 -6.16
CA ASP A 111 17.85 -20.70 -4.72
C ASP A 111 16.53 -20.31 -4.04
N TYR A 112 15.90 -21.26 -3.37
CA TYR A 112 14.61 -21.07 -2.73
C TYR A 112 14.74 -21.32 -1.23
N ALA A 113 14.23 -20.41 -0.41
CA ALA A 113 14.42 -20.43 1.03
C ALA A 113 13.10 -20.28 1.80
N VAL A 114 13.04 -20.88 2.99
CA VAL A 114 11.95 -20.71 3.94
C VAL A 114 12.55 -20.17 5.24
N TRP A 115 12.13 -18.97 5.63
CA TRP A 115 12.59 -18.27 6.82
C TRP A 115 11.52 -18.35 7.91
N GLN A 116 11.72 -19.26 8.86
CA GLN A 116 10.75 -19.53 9.94
C GLN A 116 11.15 -18.92 11.27
N GLN A 117 12.41 -18.54 11.42
CA GLN A 117 12.97 -18.02 12.66
C GLN A 117 12.53 -16.57 12.90
N ASP A 118 12.31 -16.23 14.15
CA ASP A 118 11.93 -14.88 14.57
C ASP A 118 13.14 -13.94 14.64
N ASN A 119 12.90 -12.64 14.54
CA ASN A 119 13.85 -11.56 14.76
C ASN A 119 15.08 -11.63 13.83
N LEU A 120 14.92 -12.11 12.61
CA LEU A 120 15.99 -12.17 11.63
C LEU A 120 16.25 -10.81 10.98
N THR A 121 17.52 -10.51 10.72
CA THR A 121 17.92 -9.48 9.75
C THR A 121 18.62 -10.17 8.58
N ILE A 122 18.11 -10.01 7.36
CA ILE A 122 18.67 -10.62 6.15
C ILE A 122 19.01 -9.48 5.19
N ARG A 123 20.28 -9.31 4.81
CA ARG A 123 20.71 -8.17 4.00
C ARG A 123 21.76 -8.47 2.94
N GLY A 124 21.64 -7.81 1.79
CA GLY A 124 22.70 -7.74 0.79
C GLY A 124 23.90 -6.92 1.28
N VAL A 125 25.13 -7.35 0.99
CA VAL A 125 26.36 -6.61 1.29
C VAL A 125 27.21 -6.42 0.04
N GLY A 126 27.72 -5.20 -0.16
CA GLY A 126 28.45 -4.83 -1.37
C GLY A 126 27.56 -4.62 -2.62
N GLY A 127 26.25 -4.51 -2.42
CA GLY A 127 25.23 -4.44 -3.48
C GLY A 127 24.03 -5.32 -3.14
N MET A 128 23.12 -5.52 -4.10
CA MET A 128 21.98 -6.40 -3.92
C MET A 128 22.36 -7.88 -4.10
N ALA A 129 21.82 -8.74 -3.23
CA ALA A 129 21.76 -10.17 -3.51
C ALA A 129 20.59 -10.43 -4.46
N HIS A 130 20.87 -10.93 -5.66
CA HIS A 130 19.86 -11.16 -6.70
C HIS A 130 19.40 -12.61 -6.72
N LEU A 131 18.19 -12.83 -6.22
CA LEU A 131 17.50 -14.10 -6.25
C LEU A 131 16.70 -14.20 -7.54
N GLN A 132 17.12 -15.07 -8.45
CA GLN A 132 16.47 -15.24 -9.74
C GLN A 132 15.93 -16.65 -9.86
N SER A 133 14.68 -16.76 -10.31
CA SER A 133 14.10 -18.01 -10.80
C SER A 133 14.05 -17.98 -12.32
N ASP A 134 14.65 -18.94 -13.00
CA ASP A 134 14.49 -19.12 -14.46
C ASP A 134 13.63 -20.34 -14.81
N GLN A 135 13.17 -21.05 -13.79
CA GLN A 135 12.27 -22.21 -13.88
C GLN A 135 11.04 -22.02 -12.98
N LEU A 136 10.10 -22.96 -13.05
CA LEU A 136 8.98 -23.03 -12.12
C LEU A 136 9.50 -23.34 -10.71
N ILE A 137 9.10 -22.52 -9.74
CA ILE A 137 9.47 -22.65 -8.34
C ILE A 137 8.87 -23.96 -7.78
N PRO A 138 9.69 -24.92 -7.32
CA PRO A 138 9.22 -26.26 -6.93
C PRO A 138 8.30 -26.29 -5.72
N ASN A 139 8.41 -25.31 -4.81
CA ASN A 139 7.55 -25.23 -3.62
C ASN A 139 6.12 -24.74 -3.94
N GLY A 140 5.83 -24.36 -5.19
CA GLY A 140 4.51 -23.93 -5.63
C GLY A 140 4.06 -22.56 -5.08
N LYS A 141 4.94 -21.81 -4.42
CA LYS A 141 4.60 -20.53 -3.78
C LYS A 141 5.51 -19.38 -4.18
N ALA A 142 6.79 -19.41 -3.81
CA ALA A 142 7.66 -18.24 -3.92
C ALA A 142 9.15 -18.56 -3.89
N ILE A 143 9.97 -17.60 -4.34
CA ILE A 143 11.43 -17.68 -4.19
C ILE A 143 11.75 -17.81 -2.71
N TRP A 144 11.29 -16.86 -1.89
CA TRP A 144 11.36 -16.95 -0.44
C TRP A 144 9.97 -17.02 0.20
N ILE A 145 9.83 -17.87 1.21
CA ILE A 145 8.67 -17.91 2.10
C ILE A 145 9.12 -17.39 3.47
N VAL A 146 8.40 -16.43 4.04
CA VAL A 146 8.72 -15.83 5.34
C VAL A 146 7.53 -16.01 6.27
N SER A 147 7.75 -16.69 7.39
CA SER A 147 6.72 -16.91 8.44
C SER A 147 7.19 -16.52 9.84
N GLY A 148 8.48 -16.21 10.02
CA GLY A 148 9.03 -15.74 11.29
C GLY A 148 8.62 -14.31 11.62
N ASN A 149 8.43 -14.02 12.90
CA ASN A 149 8.07 -12.70 13.39
C ASN A 149 9.26 -11.74 13.34
N ASN A 150 9.00 -10.46 13.09
CA ASN A 150 10.00 -9.39 13.13
C ASN A 150 11.20 -9.65 12.21
N THR A 151 10.93 -10.10 10.99
CA THR A 151 11.95 -10.30 9.95
C THR A 151 12.18 -9.00 9.20
N VAL A 152 13.45 -8.62 9.01
CA VAL A 152 13.86 -7.50 8.15
C VAL A 152 14.63 -8.06 6.94
N ILE A 153 14.23 -7.66 5.74
CA ILE A 153 14.93 -7.98 4.49
C ILE A 153 15.38 -6.69 3.81
N GLU A 154 16.68 -6.54 3.59
CA GLU A 154 17.29 -5.31 3.08
C GLU A 154 18.22 -5.52 1.89
N SER A 155 18.16 -4.65 0.88
CA SER A 155 19.07 -4.71 -0.28
C SER A 155 19.08 -6.08 -0.96
N VAL A 156 17.89 -6.63 -1.21
CA VAL A 156 17.68 -7.92 -1.87
C VAL A 156 16.81 -7.74 -3.12
N GLU A 157 17.21 -8.37 -4.21
CA GLU A 157 16.54 -8.32 -5.51
C GLU A 157 15.90 -9.67 -5.85
N PHE A 158 14.66 -9.67 -6.35
CA PHE A 158 13.88 -10.87 -6.66
C PHE A 158 13.30 -10.80 -8.08
N SER A 159 13.55 -11.84 -8.89
CA SER A 159 13.04 -11.86 -10.26
C SER A 159 12.69 -13.24 -10.82
N GLY A 160 11.80 -13.24 -11.81
CA GLY A 160 11.43 -14.43 -12.57
C GLY A 160 10.55 -15.43 -11.81
N ALA A 161 9.99 -15.05 -10.65
CA ALA A 161 9.17 -15.95 -9.85
C ALA A 161 7.92 -16.39 -10.61
N ARG A 162 7.82 -17.70 -10.84
CA ARG A 162 6.70 -18.37 -11.52
C ARG A 162 6.40 -19.71 -10.87
N VAL A 163 5.13 -20.09 -10.78
CA VAL A 163 4.68 -21.40 -10.28
C VAL A 163 3.60 -21.99 -11.19
N VAL A 164 3.31 -23.29 -11.05
CA VAL A 164 2.27 -23.98 -11.84
C VAL A 164 0.90 -23.31 -11.69
N ASP A 165 0.53 -22.92 -10.47
CA ASP A 165 -0.75 -22.27 -10.16
C ASP A 165 -0.79 -20.79 -10.59
N THR A 166 0.27 -20.31 -11.24
CA THR A 166 0.45 -18.96 -11.79
C THR A 166 0.39 -17.83 -10.74
N ASN A 167 0.68 -18.10 -9.47
CA ASN A 167 0.75 -17.08 -8.41
C ASN A 167 2.11 -17.05 -7.70
N GLY A 168 3.17 -17.28 -8.47
CA GLY A 168 4.55 -17.34 -7.98
C GLY A 168 5.02 -15.98 -7.51
N ALA A 169 5.48 -15.91 -6.26
CA ALA A 169 5.93 -14.66 -5.67
C ALA A 169 7.45 -14.57 -5.51
N GLY A 170 8.01 -13.36 -5.54
CA GLY A 170 9.35 -13.14 -4.98
C GLY A 170 9.36 -13.51 -3.49
N ILE A 171 8.37 -13.01 -2.73
CA ILE A 171 8.15 -13.38 -1.33
C ILE A 171 6.70 -13.82 -1.10
N ARG A 172 6.52 -14.98 -0.46
CA ARG A 172 5.27 -15.36 0.20
C ARG A 172 5.37 -15.03 1.69
N HIS A 173 4.52 -14.12 2.17
CA HIS A 173 4.47 -13.76 3.60
C HIS A 173 3.36 -14.54 4.29
N GLU A 174 3.74 -15.48 5.17
CA GLU A 174 2.88 -16.47 5.82
C GLU A 174 2.72 -16.26 7.34
N GLY A 175 2.98 -15.06 7.84
CA GLY A 175 2.72 -14.66 9.22
C GLY A 175 3.80 -13.73 9.78
N GLY A 176 3.49 -13.11 10.92
CA GLY A 176 4.41 -12.24 11.65
C GLY A 176 4.58 -10.83 11.07
N ASN A 177 5.58 -10.11 11.56
CA ASN A 177 5.93 -8.78 11.08
C ASN A 177 7.09 -8.89 10.08
N LEU A 178 6.88 -8.36 8.87
CA LEU A 178 7.89 -8.32 7.83
C LEU A 178 8.17 -6.86 7.44
N THR A 179 9.45 -6.48 7.47
CA THR A 179 9.94 -5.21 6.93
C THR A 179 10.80 -5.47 5.69
N LEU A 180 10.47 -4.79 4.59
CA LEU A 180 11.25 -4.78 3.35
C LEU A 180 11.85 -3.39 3.15
N ARG A 181 13.18 -3.29 3.01
CA ARG A 181 13.87 -2.01 2.82
C ARG A 181 14.84 -2.09 1.64
N ASP A 182 14.83 -1.10 0.76
CA ASP A 182 15.72 -1.10 -0.43
C ASP A 182 15.67 -2.44 -1.19
N THR A 183 14.47 -2.99 -1.35
CA THR A 183 14.28 -4.25 -2.09
C THR A 183 13.89 -3.95 -3.53
N TYR A 184 14.22 -4.85 -4.44
CA TYR A 184 13.84 -4.72 -5.84
C TYR A 184 13.18 -5.98 -6.37
N PHE A 185 11.93 -5.88 -6.77
CA PHE A 185 11.19 -6.96 -7.38
C PHE A 185 10.91 -6.63 -8.84
N HIS A 186 11.23 -7.55 -9.75
CA HIS A 186 10.89 -7.35 -11.15
C HIS A 186 10.60 -8.63 -11.92
N HIS A 187 9.72 -8.54 -12.91
CA HIS A 187 9.44 -9.66 -13.82
C HIS A 187 9.02 -10.94 -13.08
N ASN A 188 8.26 -10.79 -12.01
CA ASN A 188 7.62 -11.87 -11.25
C ASN A 188 6.14 -11.96 -11.62
N GLU A 189 5.46 -13.09 -11.38
CA GLU A 189 3.99 -13.11 -11.45
C GLU A 189 3.37 -12.23 -10.35
N PHE A 190 3.91 -12.35 -9.13
CA PHE A 190 3.64 -11.49 -7.98
C PHE A 190 4.97 -11.07 -7.36
N SER A 191 5.13 -9.84 -6.89
CA SER A 191 6.37 -9.52 -6.14
C SER A 191 6.29 -10.05 -4.71
N VAL A 192 5.22 -9.66 -4.01
CA VAL A 192 4.91 -10.11 -2.66
C VAL A 192 3.45 -10.52 -2.62
N LEU A 193 3.20 -11.69 -2.05
CA LEU A 193 1.86 -12.24 -1.83
C LEU A 193 1.74 -12.67 -0.38
N THR A 194 0.77 -12.12 0.35
CA THR A 194 0.55 -12.44 1.77
C THR A 194 -0.74 -13.26 1.97
N GLY A 195 -0.77 -14.08 3.02
CA GLY A 195 -2.01 -14.70 3.50
C GLY A 195 -2.84 -13.75 4.40
N PRO A 196 -4.01 -14.20 4.89
CA PRO A 196 -4.91 -13.42 5.74
C PRO A 196 -4.61 -13.62 7.24
N TYR A 197 -3.56 -12.96 7.73
CA TYR A 197 -3.10 -13.04 9.12
C TYR A 197 -3.33 -11.69 9.83
N ALA A 198 -4.43 -11.56 10.58
CA ALA A 198 -4.85 -10.26 11.14
C ALA A 198 -3.88 -9.69 12.19
N GLU A 199 -3.05 -10.54 12.78
CA GLU A 199 -1.98 -10.22 13.71
C GLU A 199 -0.66 -9.82 13.03
N ALA A 200 -0.52 -10.11 11.73
CA ALA A 200 0.68 -9.84 10.96
C ALA A 200 0.68 -8.42 10.37
N SER A 201 1.88 -7.92 10.05
CA SER A 201 2.06 -6.65 9.37
C SER A 201 3.15 -6.71 8.30
N LEU A 202 2.97 -5.90 7.27
CA LEU A 202 3.95 -5.70 6.21
C LEU A 202 4.31 -4.22 6.12
N GLU A 203 5.58 -3.90 6.30
CA GLU A 203 6.16 -2.58 6.09
C GLU A 203 7.13 -2.63 4.91
N VAL A 204 6.97 -1.71 3.96
CA VAL A 204 7.78 -1.59 2.75
C VAL A 204 8.31 -0.19 2.64
N VAL A 205 9.63 -0.04 2.62
CA VAL A 205 10.30 1.26 2.61
C VAL A 205 11.29 1.31 1.46
N SER A 206 11.24 2.39 0.68
CA SER A 206 12.25 2.68 -0.35
C SER A 206 12.49 1.50 -1.31
N SER A 207 11.43 0.80 -1.73
CA SER A 207 11.54 -0.42 -2.53
C SER A 207 10.93 -0.27 -3.93
N ARG A 208 11.28 -1.16 -4.84
CA ARG A 208 10.89 -1.10 -6.27
C ARG A 208 10.14 -2.35 -6.70
N PHE A 209 9.07 -2.20 -7.47
CA PHE A 209 8.17 -3.27 -7.91
C PHE A 209 7.79 -3.09 -9.38
N TYR A 210 8.55 -3.70 -10.29
CA TYR A 210 8.45 -3.40 -11.73
C TYR A 210 8.05 -4.59 -12.60
N PHE A 211 7.18 -4.33 -13.59
CA PHE A 211 6.94 -5.22 -14.72
C PHE A 211 6.49 -6.64 -14.32
N GLN A 212 5.63 -6.74 -13.30
CA GLN A 212 5.03 -8.02 -12.95
C GLN A 212 4.18 -8.50 -14.11
N LYS A 213 4.25 -9.81 -14.39
CA LYS A 213 3.58 -10.40 -15.53
C LYS A 213 3.15 -11.82 -15.24
N ARG A 214 1.90 -12.11 -15.61
CA ARG A 214 1.27 -13.40 -15.43
C ARG A 214 0.52 -13.77 -16.70
N GLU A 215 0.84 -14.93 -17.26
CA GLU A 215 0.27 -15.34 -18.54
C GLU A 215 -1.24 -15.60 -18.41
N GLY A 216 -2.05 -14.91 -19.22
CA GLY A 216 -3.49 -15.16 -19.36
C GLY A 216 -4.38 -14.65 -18.22
N THR A 217 -3.83 -13.97 -17.21
CA THR A 217 -4.59 -13.51 -16.03
C THR A 217 -3.84 -12.39 -15.29
N PHE A 218 -4.30 -11.99 -14.10
CA PHE A 218 -3.90 -10.77 -13.41
C PHE A 218 -2.62 -10.95 -12.59
N SER A 219 -1.59 -10.16 -12.91
CA SER A 219 -0.40 -9.98 -12.07
C SER A 219 -0.65 -8.93 -11.00
N HIS A 220 0.20 -8.90 -9.97
CA HIS A 220 0.16 -7.84 -8.96
C HIS A 220 1.56 -7.43 -8.55
N GLY A 221 1.80 -6.12 -8.40
CA GLY A 221 3.02 -5.61 -7.79
C GLY A 221 3.12 -6.13 -6.36
N ILE A 222 2.19 -5.70 -5.51
CA ILE A 222 1.97 -6.25 -4.16
C ILE A 222 0.52 -6.74 -4.02
N TYR A 223 0.36 -7.93 -3.43
CA TYR A 223 -0.95 -8.47 -3.02
C TYR A 223 -0.93 -8.77 -1.53
N VAL A 224 -1.61 -7.94 -0.77
CA VAL A 224 -1.78 -8.06 0.68
C VAL A 224 -3.14 -8.69 0.99
N GLY A 225 -3.11 -9.84 1.68
CA GLY A 225 -4.27 -10.47 2.29
C GLY A 225 -4.83 -9.68 3.48
N GLY A 226 -5.67 -10.32 4.30
CA GLY A 226 -6.26 -9.72 5.50
C GLY A 226 -5.25 -9.51 6.64
N LEU A 227 -4.24 -8.66 6.45
CA LEU A 227 -3.26 -8.29 7.48
C LEU A 227 -3.83 -7.29 8.48
N GLY A 228 -3.22 -7.19 9.67
CA GLY A 228 -3.54 -6.13 10.62
C GLY A 228 -3.17 -4.74 10.08
N ARG A 229 -1.96 -4.63 9.52
CA ARG A 229 -1.47 -3.37 8.93
C ARG A 229 -0.58 -3.61 7.72
N PHE A 230 -0.80 -2.80 6.68
CA PHE A 230 0.10 -2.66 5.54
C PHE A 230 0.59 -1.22 5.45
N THR A 231 1.90 -1.03 5.40
CA THR A 231 2.53 0.29 5.23
C THR A 231 3.51 0.23 4.06
N VAL A 232 3.42 1.20 3.15
CA VAL A 232 4.36 1.37 2.05
C VAL A 232 4.73 2.84 1.90
N ILE A 233 6.03 3.12 1.97
CA ILE A 233 6.59 4.47 2.02
C ILE A 233 7.75 4.61 1.04
N GLY A 234 7.79 5.73 0.30
CA GLY A 234 8.95 6.07 -0.53
C GLY A 234 9.24 5.05 -1.62
N SER A 235 8.27 4.23 -2.02
CA SER A 235 8.48 3.09 -2.92
C SER A 235 7.99 3.40 -4.33
N HIS A 236 8.51 2.67 -5.32
CA HIS A 236 8.16 2.85 -6.74
C HIS A 236 7.55 1.57 -7.32
N PHE A 237 6.31 1.66 -7.75
CA PHE A 237 5.58 0.62 -8.48
C PHE A 237 5.44 1.01 -9.95
N LYS A 238 5.72 0.06 -10.84
CA LYS A 238 5.72 0.35 -12.28
C LYS A 238 5.20 -0.80 -13.14
N GLY A 239 4.13 -0.52 -13.89
CA GLY A 239 3.68 -1.30 -15.05
C GLY A 239 3.42 -2.80 -14.82
N THR A 240 2.45 -3.16 -13.99
CA THR A 240 1.94 -4.54 -13.94
C THR A 240 1.23 -4.92 -15.25
N ASP A 241 1.47 -6.10 -15.80
CA ASP A 241 0.70 -6.65 -16.94
C ASP A 241 -0.62 -7.20 -16.43
N ARG A 242 -1.70 -6.47 -16.72
CA ARG A 242 -3.03 -6.68 -16.14
C ARG A 242 -2.99 -6.63 -14.60
N GLY A 243 -4.15 -6.55 -13.96
CA GLY A 243 -4.20 -6.50 -12.48
C GLY A 243 -3.56 -5.24 -11.89
N HIS A 244 -3.29 -5.25 -10.58
CA HIS A 244 -3.08 -4.01 -9.81
C HIS A 244 -1.63 -3.81 -9.36
N GLN A 245 -1.17 -2.56 -9.33
CA GLN A 245 0.13 -2.22 -8.75
C GLN A 245 0.15 -2.59 -7.26
N ILE A 246 -0.88 -2.17 -6.52
CA ILE A 246 -1.10 -2.50 -5.11
C ILE A 246 -2.53 -3.03 -4.94
N LYS A 247 -2.68 -4.23 -4.39
CA LYS A 247 -3.96 -4.74 -3.88
C LYS A 247 -3.83 -5.08 -2.40
N SER A 248 -4.72 -4.57 -1.56
CA SER A 248 -4.66 -4.82 -0.11
C SER A 248 -6.02 -5.08 0.51
N ARG A 249 -6.08 -6.12 1.35
CA ARG A 249 -7.21 -6.42 2.24
C ARG A 249 -6.89 -6.14 3.71
N ALA A 250 -5.80 -5.43 4.01
CA ALA A 250 -5.43 -5.17 5.40
C ALA A 250 -6.51 -4.38 6.16
N LEU A 251 -6.52 -4.51 7.48
CA LEU A 251 -7.41 -3.77 8.37
C LEU A 251 -7.05 -2.28 8.41
N GLU A 252 -5.76 -1.97 8.30
CA GLU A 252 -5.22 -0.61 8.17
C GLU A 252 -4.20 -0.54 7.01
N ASN A 253 -4.30 0.47 6.16
CA ASN A 253 -3.40 0.72 5.03
C ASN A 253 -2.79 2.11 5.11
N ARG A 254 -1.46 2.21 4.99
CA ARG A 254 -0.73 3.46 4.88
C ARG A 254 0.10 3.44 3.61
N ILE A 255 -0.35 4.16 2.59
CA ILE A 255 0.28 4.24 1.27
C ILE A 255 0.76 5.67 1.09
N LEU A 256 2.01 5.94 1.47
CA LEU A 256 2.51 7.29 1.71
C LEU A 256 3.73 7.60 0.82
N TYR A 257 3.71 8.74 0.14
CA TYR A 257 4.90 9.28 -0.53
C TYR A 257 5.55 8.31 -1.52
N ASN A 258 4.74 7.58 -2.29
CA ASN A 258 5.20 6.61 -3.27
C ASN A 258 5.08 7.16 -4.69
N ARG A 259 5.76 6.53 -5.64
CA ARG A 259 5.43 6.62 -7.06
C ARG A 259 4.75 5.35 -7.54
N ILE A 260 3.54 5.48 -8.07
CA ILE A 260 2.70 4.37 -8.52
C ILE A 260 2.25 4.70 -9.94
N GLU A 261 2.94 4.13 -10.92
CA GLU A 261 2.75 4.52 -12.32
C GLU A 261 2.57 3.32 -13.25
N ASP A 262 1.71 3.52 -14.23
CA ASP A 262 1.62 2.62 -15.37
C ASP A 262 2.80 2.82 -16.32
N THR A 263 2.77 2.07 -17.42
CA THR A 263 3.67 2.27 -18.55
C THR A 263 2.86 2.70 -19.76
N ALA A 264 3.45 3.50 -20.64
CA ALA A 264 2.79 3.90 -21.88
C ALA A 264 2.44 2.65 -22.71
N GLY A 265 1.16 2.51 -23.08
CA GLY A 265 0.64 1.33 -23.76
C GLY A 265 0.51 0.08 -22.88
N GLY A 266 0.80 0.18 -21.58
CA GLY A 266 0.57 -0.86 -20.59
C GLY A 266 -0.92 -1.04 -20.30
N ASN A 267 -1.28 -2.19 -19.74
CA ASN A 267 -2.65 -2.62 -19.51
C ASN A 267 -2.93 -2.90 -18.02
N SER A 268 -2.22 -2.20 -17.13
CA SER A 268 -2.49 -2.28 -15.70
C SER A 268 -3.96 -1.92 -15.42
N SER A 269 -4.54 -2.52 -14.40
CA SER A 269 -5.89 -2.23 -13.92
C SER A 269 -5.82 -1.00 -13.00
N ARG A 270 -6.18 -1.11 -11.73
CA ARG A 270 -6.03 -0.02 -10.75
C ARG A 270 -4.59 0.18 -10.28
N LEU A 271 -4.25 1.42 -9.93
CA LEU A 271 -3.03 1.74 -9.19
C LEU A 271 -3.12 1.24 -7.74
N VAL A 272 -4.27 1.41 -7.10
CA VAL A 272 -4.54 0.89 -5.75
C VAL A 272 -5.93 0.24 -5.72
N ASP A 273 -6.00 -1.03 -5.31
CA ASP A 273 -7.25 -1.75 -5.08
C ASP A 273 -7.36 -2.11 -3.59
N LEU A 274 -8.35 -1.54 -2.91
CA LEU A 274 -8.72 -1.82 -1.52
C LEU A 274 -10.07 -2.53 -1.51
N PRO A 275 -10.14 -3.79 -1.99
CA PRO A 275 -11.40 -4.44 -2.34
C PRO A 275 -12.30 -4.67 -1.14
N ASN A 276 -11.76 -4.81 0.07
CA ASN A 276 -12.51 -5.08 1.30
C ASN A 276 -12.46 -3.95 2.33
N CYS A 277 -12.38 -2.70 1.88
CA CYS A 277 -12.15 -1.54 2.74
C CYS A 277 -10.85 -1.70 3.57
N GLY A 278 -10.88 -1.26 4.83
CA GLY A 278 -9.73 -1.03 5.68
C GLY A 278 -9.58 0.46 5.94
N LEU A 279 -9.22 0.84 7.17
CA LEU A 279 -8.87 2.23 7.50
C LEU A 279 -7.64 2.60 6.67
N SER A 280 -7.78 3.54 5.73
CA SER A 280 -6.77 3.73 4.70
C SER A 280 -6.36 5.19 4.53
N TYR A 281 -5.05 5.41 4.46
CA TYR A 281 -4.43 6.69 4.20
C TYR A 281 -3.58 6.59 2.93
N ILE A 282 -3.96 7.34 1.91
CA ILE A 282 -3.24 7.45 0.64
C ILE A 282 -2.79 8.90 0.52
N ILE A 283 -1.55 9.18 0.93
CA ILE A 283 -1.07 10.55 1.14
C ILE A 283 0.21 10.82 0.38
N GLY A 284 0.26 11.94 -0.36
CA GLY A 284 1.53 12.43 -0.92
C GLY A 284 2.09 11.59 -2.08
N ASN A 285 1.27 10.78 -2.76
CA ASN A 285 1.75 9.89 -3.82
C ASN A 285 1.75 10.55 -5.20
N ASP A 286 2.75 10.19 -6.00
CA ASP A 286 2.82 10.37 -7.45
C ASP A 286 2.06 9.23 -8.13
N MET A 287 0.94 9.50 -8.79
CA MET A 287 0.07 8.48 -9.38
C MET A 287 -0.15 8.70 -10.86
N HIS A 288 0.21 7.74 -11.73
CA HIS A 288 -0.03 7.86 -13.18
C HIS A 288 -0.83 6.68 -13.70
N GLN A 289 -1.98 6.98 -14.31
CA GLN A 289 -2.84 6.01 -14.98
C GLN A 289 -2.73 6.21 -16.50
N ALA A 290 -2.37 5.14 -17.20
CA ALA A 290 -2.21 5.16 -18.65
C ALA A 290 -3.58 5.17 -19.38
N ALA A 291 -3.59 5.69 -20.60
CA ALA A 291 -4.79 5.71 -21.45
C ALA A 291 -5.38 4.31 -21.73
N SER A 292 -4.54 3.28 -21.66
CA SER A 292 -4.86 1.87 -21.93
C SER A 292 -5.15 1.04 -20.68
N THR A 293 -5.34 1.68 -19.52
CA THR A 293 -5.75 1.00 -18.28
C THR A 293 -7.03 0.17 -18.44
N GLU A 294 -7.14 -0.96 -17.75
CA GLU A 294 -8.33 -1.82 -17.80
C GLU A 294 -9.49 -1.27 -16.96
N ASN A 295 -9.21 -0.75 -15.76
CA ASN A 295 -10.19 -0.10 -14.90
C ASN A 295 -9.89 1.39 -14.84
N VAL A 296 -10.87 2.21 -15.25
CA VAL A 296 -10.70 3.67 -15.34
C VAL A 296 -10.70 4.38 -13.98
N ASP A 297 -10.99 3.68 -12.89
CA ASP A 297 -10.77 4.21 -11.54
C ASP A 297 -9.37 3.83 -11.02
N ALA A 298 -8.58 4.82 -10.62
CA ALA A 298 -7.20 4.64 -10.17
C ALA A 298 -7.12 4.01 -8.76
N ILE A 299 -8.04 4.39 -7.87
CA ILE A 299 -8.20 3.85 -6.52
C ILE A 299 -9.62 3.27 -6.39
N GLY A 300 -9.72 1.96 -6.18
CA GLY A 300 -10.98 1.27 -5.89
C GLY A 300 -11.13 0.99 -4.40
N TYR A 301 -12.27 1.34 -3.80
CA TYR A 301 -12.56 1.11 -2.37
C TYR A 301 -13.83 0.29 -2.18
N GLY A 302 -13.69 -0.88 -1.55
CA GLY A 302 -14.82 -1.74 -1.18
C GLY A 302 -15.47 -2.52 -2.33
N ALA A 303 -14.81 -2.65 -3.49
CA ALA A 303 -15.39 -3.30 -4.67
C ALA A 303 -15.81 -4.77 -4.47
N GLU A 304 -15.24 -5.47 -3.48
CA GLU A 304 -15.56 -6.86 -3.12
C GLU A 304 -16.35 -6.96 -1.79
N GLY A 305 -16.90 -5.84 -1.29
CA GLY A 305 -17.67 -5.79 -0.05
C GLY A 305 -16.80 -5.60 1.20
N CYS A 306 -17.39 -5.01 2.25
CA CYS A 306 -16.68 -4.66 3.48
C CYS A 306 -17.24 -5.41 4.70
N GLU A 307 -17.66 -6.66 4.49
CA GLU A 307 -18.10 -7.54 5.55
C GLU A 307 -17.00 -7.67 6.62
N GLN A 308 -17.42 -7.79 7.89
CA GLN A 308 -16.53 -7.89 9.05
C GLN A 308 -15.64 -6.66 9.32
N ARG A 309 -15.89 -5.53 8.66
CA ARG A 309 -15.20 -4.27 8.95
C ARG A 309 -15.98 -3.45 9.98
N THR A 310 -15.22 -2.78 10.85
CA THR A 310 -15.79 -1.80 11.78
C THR A 310 -16.10 -0.50 11.06
N ALA A 311 -16.92 0.38 11.66
CA ALA A 311 -17.16 1.71 11.10
C ALA A 311 -15.85 2.51 10.88
N GLU A 312 -14.86 2.28 11.74
CA GLU A 312 -13.54 2.89 11.62
C GLU A 312 -12.76 2.36 10.40
N GLN A 313 -12.94 1.08 10.05
CA GLN A 313 -12.33 0.47 8.87
C GLN A 313 -13.08 0.76 7.57
N HIS A 314 -14.15 1.56 7.61
CA HIS A 314 -14.88 2.07 6.43
C HIS A 314 -14.41 3.48 6.04
N ARG A 315 -13.26 3.92 6.57
CA ARG A 315 -12.75 5.28 6.38
C ARG A 315 -11.58 5.27 5.41
N LEU A 316 -11.60 6.19 4.46
CA LEU A 316 -10.56 6.37 3.45
C LEU A 316 -10.20 7.87 3.34
N PHE A 317 -8.91 8.16 3.49
CA PHE A 317 -8.35 9.50 3.34
C PHE A 317 -7.39 9.51 2.15
N VAL A 318 -7.74 10.22 1.09
CA VAL A 318 -6.91 10.40 -0.11
C VAL A 318 -6.50 11.86 -0.18
N ILE A 319 -5.29 12.15 0.32
CA ILE A 319 -4.87 13.51 0.67
C ILE A 319 -3.58 13.89 -0.06
N ASN A 320 -3.55 15.07 -0.69
CA ASN A 320 -2.30 15.62 -1.25
C ASN A 320 -1.58 14.67 -2.22
N ASN A 321 -2.30 13.92 -3.07
CA ASN A 321 -1.68 13.14 -4.14
C ASN A 321 -1.63 13.96 -5.44
N THR A 322 -0.63 13.72 -6.28
CA THR A 322 -0.64 14.19 -7.67
C THR A 322 -1.02 13.04 -8.58
N PHE A 323 -2.18 13.14 -9.23
CA PHE A 323 -2.70 12.16 -10.16
C PHE A 323 -2.61 12.65 -11.60
N VAL A 324 -1.88 11.92 -12.42
CA VAL A 324 -1.80 12.15 -13.86
C VAL A 324 -2.69 11.11 -14.53
N ASN A 325 -3.76 11.56 -15.14
CA ASN A 325 -4.71 10.69 -15.81
C ASN A 325 -4.64 10.87 -17.33
N GLU A 326 -4.35 9.78 -18.02
CA GLU A 326 -4.48 9.69 -19.48
C GLU A 326 -5.73 8.89 -19.91
N ALA A 327 -6.40 8.22 -18.97
CA ALA A 327 -7.57 7.40 -19.25
C ALA A 327 -8.84 8.26 -19.42
N ALA A 328 -9.55 8.04 -20.54
CA ALA A 328 -10.80 8.73 -20.82
C ALA A 328 -11.88 8.36 -19.77
N GLY A 329 -12.49 9.37 -19.17
CA GLY A 329 -13.52 9.19 -18.14
C GLY A 329 -13.01 8.64 -16.81
N GLY A 330 -11.70 8.73 -16.57
CA GLY A 330 -11.04 8.23 -15.39
C GLY A 330 -11.50 8.88 -14.09
N THR A 331 -11.19 8.23 -12.98
CA THR A 331 -11.57 8.69 -11.63
C THR A 331 -10.45 8.41 -10.66
N LEU A 332 -10.07 9.38 -9.81
CA LEU A 332 -9.07 9.14 -8.78
C LEU A 332 -9.57 8.10 -7.77
N VAL A 333 -10.75 8.30 -7.17
CA VAL A 333 -11.34 7.39 -6.18
C VAL A 333 -12.73 6.92 -6.59
N ARG A 334 -12.96 5.61 -6.55
CA ARG A 334 -14.30 5.02 -6.62
C ARG A 334 -14.66 4.31 -5.32
N ASP A 335 -15.67 4.83 -4.63
CA ASP A 335 -16.27 4.18 -3.46
C ASP A 335 -17.47 3.31 -3.87
N HIS A 336 -17.41 2.02 -3.55
CA HIS A 336 -18.44 1.04 -3.87
C HIS A 336 -19.42 0.75 -2.72
N VAL A 337 -19.14 1.22 -1.49
CA VAL A 337 -19.81 0.69 -0.28
C VAL A 337 -20.37 1.76 0.65
N ARG A 338 -20.33 3.02 0.24
CA ARG A 338 -20.74 4.16 1.07
C ARG A 338 -19.86 4.35 2.31
N GLY A 339 -18.54 4.27 2.11
CA GLY A 339 -17.55 4.56 3.14
C GLY A 339 -17.56 6.04 3.57
N ASP A 340 -16.92 6.32 4.71
CA ASP A 340 -16.57 7.68 5.10
C ASP A 340 -15.28 8.07 4.39
N VAL A 341 -15.44 8.54 3.14
CA VAL A 341 -14.33 8.87 2.24
C VAL A 341 -14.11 10.37 2.22
N LEU A 342 -12.87 10.80 2.43
CA LEU A 342 -12.40 12.17 2.21
C LEU A 342 -11.33 12.19 1.11
N VAL A 343 -11.61 12.90 0.02
CA VAL A 343 -10.67 13.16 -1.06
C VAL A 343 -10.35 14.65 -1.05
N ALA A 344 -9.17 15.03 -0.56
CA ALA A 344 -8.85 16.44 -0.37
C ALA A 344 -7.43 16.83 -0.78
N ASN A 345 -7.25 18.08 -1.18
CA ASN A 345 -5.95 18.64 -1.58
C ASN A 345 -5.23 17.85 -2.69
N ASN A 346 -5.93 17.09 -3.54
CA ASN A 346 -5.30 16.35 -4.63
C ASN A 346 -5.18 17.22 -5.88
N LEU A 347 -4.06 17.06 -6.58
CA LEU A 347 -3.82 17.65 -7.89
C LEU A 347 -4.12 16.61 -8.97
N LEU A 348 -4.94 16.94 -9.95
CA LEU A 348 -5.18 16.11 -11.12
C LEU A 348 -4.64 16.81 -12.38
N PHE A 349 -3.85 16.09 -13.19
CA PHE A 349 -3.52 16.48 -14.55
C PHE A 349 -4.27 15.58 -15.54
N GLY A 350 -5.12 16.17 -16.38
CA GLY A 350 -5.97 15.45 -17.33
C GLY A 350 -7.45 15.63 -17.05
N ASP A 351 -8.27 14.77 -17.65
CA ASP A 351 -9.71 14.76 -17.43
C ASP A 351 -10.07 13.67 -16.41
N GLY A 352 -11.07 13.91 -15.56
CA GLY A 352 -11.56 12.89 -14.63
C GLY A 352 -12.23 13.45 -13.40
N ASP A 353 -12.89 12.56 -12.65
CA ASP A 353 -13.50 12.90 -11.37
C ASP A 353 -12.52 12.60 -10.21
N PHE A 354 -12.53 13.40 -9.15
CA PHE A 354 -11.75 13.05 -7.94
C PHE A 354 -12.42 11.93 -7.14
N LEU A 355 -13.76 11.94 -7.05
CA LEU A 355 -14.52 10.94 -6.32
C LEU A 355 -15.81 10.56 -7.07
N ARG A 356 -16.03 9.26 -7.25
CA ARG A 356 -17.33 8.67 -7.61
C ARG A 356 -17.82 7.75 -6.49
N GLY A 357 -19.08 7.92 -6.11
CA GLY A 357 -19.63 7.34 -4.89
C GLY A 357 -19.82 8.43 -3.83
N PRO A 358 -20.40 8.10 -2.66
CA PRO A 358 -20.54 9.06 -1.58
C PRO A 358 -19.19 9.36 -0.92
N GLY A 359 -19.14 10.50 -0.23
CA GLY A 359 -17.96 10.99 0.46
C GLY A 359 -17.84 12.50 0.30
N ALA A 360 -16.76 13.05 0.84
CA ALA A 360 -16.46 14.47 0.77
C ALA A 360 -15.29 14.72 -0.20
N GLN A 361 -15.41 15.79 -0.98
CA GLN A 361 -14.34 16.33 -1.81
C GLN A 361 -14.02 17.74 -1.33
N ASP A 362 -12.74 18.09 -1.29
CA ASP A 362 -12.36 19.39 -0.73
C ASP A 362 -10.99 19.90 -1.23
N HIS A 363 -10.93 21.15 -1.70
CA HIS A 363 -9.70 21.78 -2.20
C HIS A 363 -8.90 20.90 -3.19
N ASN A 364 -9.57 20.09 -4.01
CA ASN A 364 -8.93 19.38 -5.11
C ASN A 364 -8.87 20.29 -6.35
N VAL A 365 -7.78 20.24 -7.11
CA VAL A 365 -7.58 21.07 -8.31
C VAL A 365 -7.24 20.21 -9.50
N ALA A 366 -7.99 20.38 -10.59
CA ALA A 366 -7.66 19.79 -11.88
C ALA A 366 -7.00 20.83 -12.80
N LEU A 367 -5.93 20.42 -13.48
CA LEU A 367 -5.23 21.15 -14.54
C LEU A 367 -5.25 20.29 -15.80
N ARG A 368 -5.05 20.90 -16.98
CA ARG A 368 -5.02 20.14 -18.23
C ARG A 368 -3.76 19.29 -18.25
N LEU A 369 -3.84 18.11 -18.88
CA LEU A 369 -2.69 17.23 -19.04
C LEU A 369 -1.51 17.95 -19.74
N ALA A 370 -1.80 18.84 -20.70
CA ALA A 370 -0.81 19.64 -21.41
C ALA A 370 -0.10 20.70 -20.56
N ASP A 371 -0.64 21.06 -19.39
CA ASP A 371 -0.01 22.00 -18.46
C ASP A 371 1.07 21.32 -17.60
N ARG A 372 1.10 19.98 -17.59
CA ARG A 372 2.11 19.19 -16.90
C ARG A 372 3.45 19.28 -17.62
N ARG A 373 4.52 19.56 -16.87
CA ARG A 373 5.89 19.39 -17.40
C ARG A 373 6.23 17.90 -17.50
N PRO A 374 6.72 17.40 -18.64
CA PRO A 374 7.10 15.99 -18.79
C PRO A 374 8.04 15.51 -17.67
N GLY A 375 7.73 14.36 -17.06
CA GLY A 375 8.50 13.79 -15.95
C GLY A 375 8.36 14.49 -14.59
N SER A 376 7.61 15.59 -14.52
CA SER A 376 7.35 16.31 -13.26
C SER A 376 6.01 15.91 -12.66
N TRP A 377 5.94 16.03 -11.34
CA TRP A 377 4.75 15.77 -10.52
C TRP A 377 4.37 16.99 -9.66
N ALA A 378 5.16 18.06 -9.76
CA ALA A 378 4.88 19.32 -9.10
C ALA A 378 3.93 20.18 -9.96
N ALA A 379 3.18 21.04 -9.29
CA ALA A 379 2.35 22.02 -9.97
C ALA A 379 3.20 23.10 -10.67
N PRO A 380 2.65 23.77 -11.70
CA PRO A 380 3.27 24.97 -12.24
C PRO A 380 3.34 26.08 -11.16
N ALA A 381 4.48 26.75 -11.04
CA ALA A 381 4.79 27.70 -9.96
C ALA A 381 3.85 28.93 -9.81
N ASN A 382 2.99 29.20 -10.79
CA ASN A 382 2.02 30.32 -10.76
C ASN A 382 0.58 29.82 -10.94
N SER A 383 0.30 28.57 -10.56
CA SER A 383 -1.03 27.98 -10.67
C SER A 383 -1.85 28.18 -9.39
N GLN A 384 -3.17 27.96 -9.50
CA GLN A 384 -4.11 27.98 -8.36
C GLN A 384 -3.84 26.89 -7.29
N VAL A 385 -2.79 26.09 -7.47
CA VAL A 385 -2.37 25.00 -6.59
C VAL A 385 -1.45 25.50 -5.47
N ILE A 386 -0.71 26.58 -5.73
CA ILE A 386 0.32 27.09 -4.83
C ILE A 386 -0.32 27.71 -3.58
N ASP A 387 0.16 27.34 -2.40
CA ASP A 387 -0.33 27.80 -1.09
C ASP A 387 -1.85 27.62 -0.88
N ALA A 388 -2.46 26.65 -1.58
CA ALA A 388 -3.91 26.52 -1.68
C ALA A 388 -4.50 25.32 -0.92
N ALA A 389 -3.67 24.47 -0.31
CA ALA A 389 -4.17 23.30 0.39
C ALA A 389 -4.95 23.69 1.65
N ARG A 390 -6.05 22.99 1.92
CA ARG A 390 -6.73 23.07 3.20
C ARG A 390 -5.87 22.45 4.29
N ALA A 391 -5.76 23.13 5.42
CA ALA A 391 -5.18 22.55 6.63
C ALA A 391 -6.04 21.38 7.15
N LEU A 392 -5.46 20.19 7.18
CA LEU A 392 -6.04 18.97 7.73
C LEU A 392 -5.12 18.44 8.83
N ALA A 393 -5.62 18.29 10.05
CA ALA A 393 -4.79 17.94 11.20
C ALA A 393 -4.60 16.42 11.33
N GLN A 394 -5.62 15.73 11.82
CA GLN A 394 -5.58 14.29 12.03
C GLN A 394 -6.97 13.67 11.83
N ALA A 395 -6.99 12.42 11.43
CA ALA A 395 -8.18 11.59 11.46
C ALA A 395 -7.79 10.23 12.05
N SER A 396 -8.63 9.70 12.93
CA SER A 396 -8.44 8.35 13.49
C SER A 396 -7.08 8.12 14.16
N GLY A 397 -6.52 9.16 14.77
CA GLY A 397 -5.21 9.11 15.41
C GLY A 397 -4.01 9.15 14.46
N PHE A 398 -4.22 9.35 13.16
CA PHE A 398 -3.15 9.51 12.16
C PHE A 398 -3.14 10.94 11.61
N SER A 399 -1.94 11.51 11.44
CA SER A 399 -1.80 12.85 10.87
C SER A 399 -2.11 12.83 9.37
N LEU A 400 -2.92 13.79 8.91
CA LEU A 400 -3.20 13.99 7.49
C LEU A 400 -2.27 15.02 6.84
N LEU A 401 -1.30 15.55 7.60
CA LEU A 401 -0.35 16.55 7.12
C LEU A 401 0.78 15.85 6.35
N PRO A 402 0.95 16.08 5.04
CA PRO A 402 2.05 15.51 4.28
C PRO A 402 3.37 16.19 4.67
N LEU A 403 4.27 15.46 5.31
CA LEU A 403 5.58 15.96 5.77
C LEU A 403 6.74 15.53 4.87
N SER A 404 6.45 14.78 3.80
CA SER A 404 7.46 14.27 2.89
C SER A 404 6.96 14.26 1.45
N GLU A 405 7.91 14.12 0.53
CA GLU A 405 7.67 13.96 -0.91
C GLU A 405 8.46 12.75 -1.40
N PHE A 406 7.96 12.08 -2.44
CA PHE A 406 8.71 11.02 -3.09
C PHE A 406 9.98 11.58 -3.77
N GLN A 407 11.13 10.97 -3.49
CA GLN A 407 12.39 11.32 -4.14
C GLN A 407 12.73 10.22 -5.16
N PRO A 408 12.64 10.48 -6.47
CA PRO A 408 13.04 9.48 -7.45
C PRO A 408 14.55 9.16 -7.32
N PRO A 409 14.95 7.89 -7.53
CA PRO A 409 14.13 6.75 -7.97
C PRO A 409 13.42 5.98 -6.84
N LEU A 410 13.74 6.25 -5.58
CA LEU A 410 13.17 5.63 -4.38
C LEU A 410 13.54 6.47 -3.14
N GLY A 411 12.72 6.36 -2.10
CA GLY A 411 12.86 7.09 -0.85
C GLY A 411 12.01 8.36 -0.81
N THR A 412 12.23 9.15 0.25
CA THR A 412 11.53 10.41 0.47
C THR A 412 12.50 11.53 0.83
N VAL A 413 12.05 12.76 0.62
CA VAL A 413 12.67 13.97 1.16
C VAL A 413 11.66 14.75 1.99
N ALA A 414 12.14 15.58 2.90
CA ALA A 414 11.28 16.43 3.72
C ALA A 414 10.50 17.41 2.83
N ARG A 415 9.19 17.47 3.02
CA ARG A 415 8.31 18.46 2.39
C ARG A 415 8.47 19.78 3.13
N ARG A 416 8.93 20.83 2.45
CA ARG A 416 9.25 22.13 3.06
C ARG A 416 8.28 23.20 2.56
N PRO A 417 7.14 23.42 3.23
CA PRO A 417 6.19 24.45 2.84
C PRO A 417 6.82 25.83 2.90
N GLN A 418 6.46 26.69 1.95
CA GLN A 418 6.82 28.10 1.92
C GLN A 418 5.60 28.99 2.21
N GLY A 419 4.78 28.57 3.17
CA GLY A 419 3.49 29.18 3.46
C GLY A 419 2.47 28.10 3.82
N THR A 420 1.30 28.16 3.20
CA THR A 420 0.33 27.07 3.23
C THR A 420 0.87 25.94 2.35
N LEU A 421 0.52 24.68 2.61
CA LEU A 421 0.94 23.60 1.71
C LEU A 421 0.33 23.81 0.30
N ASP A 422 1.07 23.37 -0.71
CA ASP A 422 0.54 23.24 -2.06
C ASP A 422 -0.45 22.07 -2.17
N ILE A 423 -1.44 22.20 -3.06
CA ILE A 423 -2.28 21.07 -3.48
C ILE A 423 -1.41 20.06 -4.25
N GLY A 424 -1.63 18.77 -4.02
CA GLY A 424 -0.83 17.69 -4.63
C GLY A 424 0.34 17.21 -3.76
N ALA A 425 1.18 16.36 -4.35
CA ALA A 425 2.21 15.60 -3.64
C ALA A 425 3.46 16.42 -3.30
N HIS A 426 3.74 17.47 -4.06
CA HIS A 426 4.98 18.24 -3.99
C HIS A 426 4.72 19.71 -3.71
N GLU A 427 5.60 20.33 -2.93
CA GLU A 427 5.76 21.78 -2.87
C GLU A 427 6.47 22.28 -4.13
N ALA A 428 5.99 23.38 -4.69
CA ALA A 428 6.72 24.11 -5.69
C ALA A 428 8.01 24.67 -5.08
N SER A 429 9.12 24.43 -5.75
CA SER A 429 10.36 25.15 -5.43
C SER A 429 10.15 26.61 -5.77
N ALA A 430 10.33 27.51 -4.79
CA ALA A 430 10.35 28.94 -5.06
C ALA A 430 11.32 29.24 -6.20
N THR A 431 10.83 29.96 -7.20
CA THR A 431 11.75 30.63 -8.13
C THR A 431 12.50 31.66 -7.29
N PRO A 432 13.84 31.65 -7.22
CA PRO A 432 14.56 32.69 -6.51
C PRO A 432 14.11 34.03 -7.09
N ALA A 433 13.68 34.95 -6.22
CA ALA A 433 13.30 36.30 -6.63
C ALA A 433 14.41 36.86 -7.52
N ALA A 434 14.04 37.32 -8.73
CA ALA A 434 14.98 37.98 -9.60
C ALA A 434 15.68 39.08 -8.78
N PRO A 435 17.02 39.16 -8.79
CA PRO A 435 17.71 40.21 -8.05
C PRO A 435 17.15 41.54 -8.55
N GLY A 436 16.47 42.25 -7.65
CA GLY A 436 15.84 43.53 -7.97
C GLY A 436 16.88 44.44 -8.57
N ALA A 437 16.59 44.99 -9.75
CA ALA A 437 17.32 46.13 -10.26
C ALA A 437 17.11 47.27 -9.26
N THR A 438 18.14 47.55 -8.47
CA THR A 438 18.27 48.82 -7.77
C THR A 438 18.43 49.90 -8.84
N GLU A 439 17.43 50.77 -8.96
CA GLU A 439 17.56 52.06 -9.66
C GLU A 439 18.58 52.97 -8.97
#